data_AF-R4KFF0-F1
#
_entry.id   AF-R4KFF0-F1
#
_cell.length_a   1.000
_cell.length_b   1.000
_cell.length_c   1.000
_cell.angle_alpha   90.00
_cell.angle_beta   90.00
_cell.angle_gamma   90.00
#
_symmetry.space_group_name_H-M   'P 1'
#
loop_
_entity.id
_entity.type
_entity.pdbx_description
1 polymer ?
#
loop_
_entity_poly.entity_id
_entity_poly.type
_entity_poly.pdbx_seq_one_letter_code
_entity_poly.pdbx_strand_id
1 'polypeptide(L)' 'MILSFDPGHNCTPDTRAAGIRQEDVLTKDVVGLIIPKLRGLGHSALDCTPYGQVFNNVGNSPV' A
#
# COMPACT_ATOMS: atom_id res chain seq x y z
N MET A 1 6.46 -17.06 9.09
CA MET A 1 6.23 -16.69 7.67
C MET A 1 6.26 -15.19 7.56
N ILE A 2 6.90 -14.67 6.51
CA ILE A 2 6.95 -13.23 6.21
C ILE A 2 5.95 -12.96 5.08
N LEU A 3 5.12 -11.94 5.26
CA LEU A 3 4.10 -11.49 4.31
C LEU A 3 4.29 -10.01 4.05
N SER A 4 4.55 -9.66 2.80
CA SER A 4 4.67 -8.27 2.34
C SER A 4 3.36 -7.82 1.71
N PHE A 5 2.92 -6.62 2.09
CA PHE A 5 1.73 -5.97 1.57
C PHE A 5 2.14 -4.73 0.80
N ASP A 6 1.66 -4.63 -0.43
CA ASP A 6 1.79 -3.44 -1.24
C ASP A 6 0.39 -2.85 -1.50
N PRO A 7 -0.15 -2.07 -0.55
CA PRO A 7 -1.30 -1.22 -0.82
C PRO A 7 -0.92 -0.21 -1.90
N GLY A 8 -1.20 -0.59 -3.14
CA GLY A 8 -0.91 0.22 -4.31
C GLY A 8 -1.40 1.65 -4.17
N HIS A 9 -0.80 2.50 -4.99
CA HIS A 9 -0.99 3.94 -5.02
C HIS A 9 -0.29 4.69 -3.87
N ASN A 10 -0.41 6.02 -3.88
CA ASN A 10 0.13 6.91 -2.85
C ASN A 10 1.63 7.27 -2.98
N CYS A 11 2.16 7.13 -4.19
CA CYS A 11 3.49 7.64 -4.59
C CYS A 11 3.40 8.34 -5.95
N THR A 12 3.93 9.54 -6.11
CA THR A 12 3.85 10.29 -7.39
C THR A 12 4.82 9.71 -8.43
N PRO A 13 4.55 9.69 -9.75
CA PRO A 13 3.34 10.17 -10.43
C PRO A 13 2.31 9.06 -10.56
N ASP A 14 1.27 9.16 -9.76
CA ASP A 14 0.19 8.20 -9.68
C ASP A 14 -1.13 8.97 -9.66
N THR A 15 -1.94 8.75 -10.68
CA THR A 15 -3.23 9.41 -10.86
C THR A 15 -4.33 8.81 -9.97
N ARG A 16 -4.13 7.59 -9.45
CA ARG A 16 -5.08 6.82 -8.61
C ARG A 16 -6.43 6.56 -9.30
N ALA A 17 -7.12 5.47 -8.97
CA ALA A 17 -8.53 5.39 -9.33
C ALA A 17 -9.37 6.26 -8.38
N ALA A 18 -10.08 7.23 -8.97
CA ALA A 18 -11.01 8.11 -8.26
C ALA A 18 -12.39 8.07 -8.93
N GLY A 19 -13.43 7.89 -8.10
CA GLY A 19 -14.82 7.86 -8.54
C GLY A 19 -15.75 7.98 -7.34
N ILE A 20 -16.26 6.85 -6.86
CA ILE A 20 -17.11 6.78 -5.65
C ILE A 20 -16.27 6.95 -4.38
N ARG A 21 -15.09 6.34 -4.34
CA ARG A 21 -14.07 6.46 -3.28
C ARG A 21 -12.68 6.49 -3.93
N GLN A 22 -11.68 6.98 -3.20
CA GLN A 22 -10.29 6.96 -3.64
C GLN A 22 -9.66 5.61 -3.33
N GLU A 23 -9.01 5.02 -4.33
CA GLU A 23 -8.35 3.71 -4.23
C GLU A 23 -7.33 3.63 -3.10
N ASP A 24 -6.46 4.62 -2.96
CA ASP A 24 -5.40 4.58 -1.97
C ASP A 24 -5.92 4.63 -0.52
N VAL A 25 -7.12 5.20 -0.31
CA VAL A 25 -7.78 5.16 1.00
C VAL A 25 -8.28 3.74 1.26
N LEU A 26 -8.89 3.11 0.26
CA LEU A 26 -9.44 1.77 0.37
C LEU A 26 -8.37 0.70 0.58
N THR A 27 -7.27 0.76 -0.17
CA THR A 27 -6.18 -0.22 -0.06
C THR A 27 -5.49 -0.12 1.29
N LYS A 28 -5.25 1.10 1.80
CA LYS A 28 -4.74 1.33 3.17
C LYS A 28 -5.68 0.82 4.25
N ASP A 29 -6.98 1.09 4.13
CA ASP A 29 -7.99 0.62 5.09
C ASP A 29 -7.94 -0.91 5.20
N VAL A 30 -7.87 -1.61 4.06
CA VAL A 30 -7.80 -3.08 4.01
C VAL A 30 -6.52 -3.59 4.69
N VAL A 31 -5.36 -3.02 4.35
CA VAL A 31 -4.07 -3.43 4.96
C VAL A 31 -4.05 -3.16 6.46
N GLY A 32 -4.61 -2.03 6.91
CA GLY A 32 -4.77 -1.68 8.31
C GLY A 32 -5.61 -2.70 9.11
N LEU A 33 -6.56 -3.38 8.47
CA LEU A 33 -7.35 -4.43 9.09
C LEU A 33 -6.66 -5.81 9.08
N ILE A 34 -5.85 -6.10 8.06
CA ILE A 34 -5.25 -7.42 7.84
C ILE A 34 -3.94 -7.60 8.62
N ILE A 35 -3.05 -6.61 8.60
CA ILE A 35 -1.74 -6.70 9.26
C ILE A 35 -1.85 -7.04 10.75
N PRO A 36 -2.71 -6.39 11.56
CA PRO A 36 -2.83 -6.70 12.98
C PRO A 36 -3.29 -8.14 13.22
N LYS A 37 -4.19 -8.66 12.38
CA LYS A 37 -4.69 -10.05 12.48
C LYS A 37 -3.58 -11.05 12.20
N LEU A 38 -2.80 -10.83 11.14
CA LEU A 38 -1.70 -11.72 10.77
C LEU A 38 -0.58 -11.69 11.82
N ARG A 39 -0.27 -10.51 12.37
CA ARG A 39 0.66 -10.38 13.50
C ARG A 39 0.16 -11.13 14.74
N GLY A 40 -1.14 -11.05 15.03
CA GLY A 40 -1.78 -11.81 16.11
C GLY A 40 -1.69 -13.34 15.92
N LEU A 41 -1.61 -13.82 14.68
CA LEU A 41 -1.39 -15.24 14.34
C LEU A 41 0.09 -15.65 14.32
N GLY A 42 1.02 -14.75 14.70
CA GLY A 42 2.45 -15.04 14.73
C GLY A 42 3.15 -14.91 13.37
N HIS A 43 2.52 -14.29 12.38
CA HIS A 43 3.18 -13.94 11.11
C HIS A 43 3.87 -12.59 11.20
N SER A 44 4.98 -12.44 10.48
CA SER A 44 5.58 -11.13 10.24
C SER A 44 4.90 -10.50 9.03
N ALA A 45 4.03 -9.53 9.25
CA ALA A 45 3.32 -8.81 8.20
C ALA A 45 3.84 -7.36 8.10
N LEU A 46 4.28 -6.97 6.92
CA LEU A 46 4.94 -5.69 6.64
C LEU A 46 4.22 -4.97 5.49
N ASP A 47 3.97 -3.68 5.68
CA ASP A 47 3.56 -2.77 4.61
C ASP A 47 4.83 -2.23 3.95
N CYS A 48 5.00 -2.45 2.65
CA CYS A 48 6.17 -2.04 1.89
C CYS A 48 5.92 -0.84 0.98
N THR A 49 4.72 -0.24 1.01
CA THR A 49 4.43 0.91 0.15
C THR A 49 5.21 2.13 0.63
N PRO A 50 5.98 2.80 -0.25
CA PRO A 50 6.80 3.95 0.11
C PRO A 50 5.96 5.24 0.13
N TYR A 51 4.99 5.29 1.03
CA TYR A 51 3.99 6.36 1.10
C TYR A 51 4.60 7.76 1.04
N GLY A 52 4.04 8.60 0.16
CA GLY A 52 4.43 10.00 0.03
C GLY A 52 5.76 10.22 -0.70
N GLN A 53 6.39 9.16 -1.22
CA GLN A 53 7.54 9.34 -2.09
C GLN A 53 7.12 9.87 -3.46
N VAL A 54 8.02 10.68 -4.03
CA VAL A 54 7.88 11.28 -5.35
C VAL A 54 8.93 10.66 -6.26
N PHE A 55 8.49 10.07 -7.35
CA PHE A 55 9.31 9.52 -8.40
C PHE A 55 9.25 10.42 -9.64
N ASN A 56 10.35 10.47 -10.38
CA ASN A 56 10.46 11.37 -11.55
C ASN A 56 9.62 10.90 -12.75
N ASN A 57 9.23 9.62 -12.77
CA ASN A 57 8.35 8.99 -13.74
C ASN A 57 7.86 7.65 -13.18
N VAL A 58 6.90 7.02 -13.86
CA VAL A 58 6.34 5.72 -13.47
C VAL A 58 7.40 4.62 -13.41
N GLY A 59 8.37 4.60 -14.35
CA GLY A 59 9.42 3.58 -14.38
C GLY A 59 10.44 3.66 -13.23
N ASN A 60 10.44 4.76 -12.47
CA ASN A 60 11.25 4.96 -11.27
C ASN A 60 10.48 4.69 -9.98
N SER A 61 9.17 4.41 -10.07
CA SER A 61 8.40 3.89 -8.95
C SER A 61 8.93 2.49 -8.58
N PRO A 62 9.18 2.19 -7.29
CA PRO A 62 9.61 0.87 -6.83
C PRO A 62 8.47 -0.15 -6.81
N VAL A 63 7.25 0.31 -7.13
CA VAL A 63 6.04 -0.50 -7.37
C VAL A 63 5.67 -0.42 -8.85
#